data_AF-A0A2S1ENY5-F1
#
_entry.id   AF-A0A2S1ENY5-F1
#
_cell.length_a   1.000
_cell.length_b   1.000
_cell.length_c   1.000
_cell.angle_alpha   90.00
_cell.angle_beta   90.00
_cell.angle_gamma   90.00
#
_symmetry.space_group_name_H-M   'P 1'
#
loop_
_entity.id
_entity.type
_entity.pdbx_description
1 polymer ?
#
loop_
_entity_poly.entity_id
_entity_poly.type
_entity_poly.pdbx_seq_one_letter_code
_entity_poly.pdbx_strand_id
1 'polypeptide(L)' 'MIWGRWQAYVLTGHGGNEALKKLSFEYIKQYFQYSILEIADGKSSDKYIFERENWWKQALLTRTFGYNMN' A
#
# COMPACT_ATOMS: atom_id res chain seq x y z
N MET A 1 8.63 9.74 -2.76
CA MET A 1 8.40 10.21 -1.37
C MET A 1 7.02 9.78 -0.89
N ILE A 2 6.86 9.48 0.39
CA ILE A 2 5.59 9.02 1.00
C ILE A 2 4.44 10.03 0.84
N TRP A 3 4.74 11.33 0.89
CA TRP A 3 3.75 12.40 0.74
C TRP A 3 2.94 12.29 -0.56
N GLY A 4 3.62 12.11 -1.70
CA GLY A 4 2.94 11.96 -3.00
C GLY A 4 2.06 10.71 -3.05
N ARG A 5 2.46 9.63 -2.35
CA ARG A 5 1.65 8.41 -2.26
C ARG A 5 0.38 8.65 -1.46
N TRP A 6 0.46 9.36 -0.35
CA TRP A 6 -0.71 9.70 0.46
C TRP A 6 -1.65 10.67 -0.26
N GLN A 7 -1.12 11.69 -0.95
CA GLN A 7 -1.92 12.56 -1.80
C GLN A 7 -2.69 11.77 -2.87
N ALA A 8 -2.05 10.77 -3.50
CA ALA A 8 -2.72 9.92 -4.48
C ALA A 8 -3.89 9.13 -3.87
N TYR A 9 -3.74 8.57 -2.67
CA TYR A 9 -4.84 7.87 -1.98
C TYR A 9 -5.96 8.82 -1.56
N VAL A 10 -5.64 10.04 -1.09
CA VAL A 10 -6.67 11.04 -0.74
C VAL A 10 -7.47 11.48 -1.97
N LEU A 11 -6.81 11.63 -3.13
CA LEU A 11 -7.47 12.10 -4.35
C LEU A 11 -8.23 11.01 -5.11
N THR A 12 -7.78 9.75 -5.05
CA THR A 12 -8.31 8.67 -5.90
C THR A 12 -8.86 7.49 -5.12
N GLY A 13 -8.51 7.34 -3.85
CA GLY A 13 -8.84 6.18 -3.01
C GLY A 13 -7.98 4.96 -3.28
N HIS A 14 -7.55 4.73 -4.52
CA HIS A 14 -6.82 3.52 -4.91
C HIS A 14 -5.31 3.74 -5.14
N GLY A 15 -4.85 4.98 -5.39
CA GLY A 15 -3.43 5.28 -5.56
C GLY A 15 -2.74 4.49 -6.69
N GLY A 16 -3.53 4.11 -7.70
CA GLY A 16 -3.11 3.24 -8.82
C GLY A 16 -3.14 1.72 -8.57
N ASN A 17 -3.57 1.23 -7.40
CA ASN A 17 -3.72 -0.21 -7.16
C ASN A 17 -4.93 -0.79 -7.93
N GLU A 18 -4.70 -1.82 -8.75
CA GLU A 18 -5.72 -2.43 -9.62
C GLU A 18 -6.86 -3.12 -8.88
N ALA A 19 -6.60 -3.74 -7.72
CA ALA A 19 -7.65 -4.34 -6.91
C ALA A 19 -8.52 -3.27 -6.24
N LEU A 20 -7.90 -2.20 -5.71
CA LEU A 20 -8.62 -1.11 -5.07
C LEU A 20 -9.48 -0.31 -6.06
N LYS A 21 -9.09 -0.22 -7.34
CA LYS A 21 -9.92 0.39 -8.40
C LYS A 21 -11.29 -0.28 -8.56
N LYS A 22 -11.45 -1.53 -8.11
CA LYS A 22 -12.74 -2.25 -8.14
C LYS A 22 -13.68 -1.81 -7.02
N LEU A 23 -13.20 -1.04 -6.05
CA LEU A 23 -13.98 -0.49 -4.95
C LEU A 23 -14.32 0.98 -5.24
N SER A 24 -15.46 1.45 -4.70
CA SER A 24 -15.80 2.87 -4.77
C SER A 24 -14.95 3.69 -3.79
N PHE A 25 -14.74 4.96 -4.11
CA PHE A 25 -14.02 5.89 -3.24
C PHE A 25 -14.66 6.00 -1.85
N GLU A 26 -16.00 6.08 -1.79
CA GLU A 26 -16.74 6.13 -0.52
C GLU A 26 -16.56 4.88 0.34
N TYR A 27 -16.53 3.69 -0.29
CA TYR A 27 -16.26 2.45 0.44
C TYR A 27 -14.86 2.48 1.06
N ILE A 28 -13.86 2.90 0.30
CA ILE A 28 -12.48 3.03 0.81
C ILE A 28 -12.44 4.02 1.97
N LYS A 29 -13.03 5.21 1.79
CA LYS A 29 -13.07 6.26 2.82
C LYS A 29 -13.75 5.82 4.11
N GLN A 30 -14.80 5.01 4.02
CA GLN A 30 -15.57 4.54 5.18
C GLN A 30 -14.89 3.37 5.91
N TYR A 31 -14.28 2.43 5.18
CA TYR A 31 -13.85 1.15 5.76
C TYR A 31 -12.34 0.98 5.87
N PHE A 32 -11.52 1.85 5.26
CA PHE A 32 -10.05 1.69 5.25
C PHE A 32 -9.38 2.66 6.20
N GLN A 33 -8.28 2.20 6.77
CA GLN A 33 -7.34 3.00 7.55
C GLN A 33 -5.93 2.76 7.03
N TYR A 34 -5.12 3.81 7.05
CA TYR A 34 -3.75 3.76 6.56
C TYR A 34 -2.79 3.94 7.73
N SER A 35 -1.79 3.07 7.80
CA SER A 35 -0.70 3.15 8.78
C SER A 35 0.63 2.90 8.09
N ILE A 36 1.71 3.42 8.69
CA ILE A 36 3.07 3.15 8.25
C ILE A 36 3.54 1.89 8.98
N LEU A 37 3.92 0.85 8.22
CA LEU A 37 4.43 -0.40 8.78
C LEU A 37 5.93 -0.29 9.11
N GLU A 38 6.70 0.37 8.26
CA GLU A 38 8.15 0.48 8.38
C GLU A 38 8.64 1.74 7.65
N ILE A 39 9.65 2.41 8.23
CA ILE A 39 10.36 3.52 7.61
C ILE A 39 11.80 3.05 7.39
N ALA A 40 12.25 3.09 6.13
CA ALA A 40 13.62 2.76 5.76
C ALA A 40 14.48 4.03 5.62
N ASP A 41 15.79 3.90 5.84
CA ASP A 41 16.75 4.98 5.59
C ASP A 41 16.77 5.30 4.08
N GLY A 42 16.96 6.58 3.71
CA GLY A 42 17.10 7.03 2.33
C GLY A 42 18.33 6.46 1.61
N LYS A 43 19.26 5.82 2.34
CA LYS A 43 20.40 5.06 1.79
C LYS A 43 20.11 3.57 1.57
N SER A 44 18.91 3.11 1.93
CA SER A 44 18.54 1.69 1.77
C SER A 44 18.51 1.31 0.29
N SER A 45 19.07 0.14 -0.02
CA SER A 45 19.04 -0.37 -1.40
C SER A 45 17.61 -0.75 -1.83
N ASP A 46 17.31 -0.62 -3.12
CA ASP A 46 16.02 -1.05 -3.68
C ASP A 46 15.73 -2.53 -3.40
N LYS A 47 16.77 -3.38 -3.43
CA LYS A 47 16.65 -4.80 -3.08
C LYS A 47 16.13 -5.00 -1.67
N TYR A 48 16.68 -4.28 -0.69
CA TYR A 48 16.21 -4.34 0.70
C TYR A 48 14.74 -3.89 0.80
N ILE A 49 14.39 -2.76 0.16
CA ILE A 49 13.00 -2.26 0.17
C ILE A 49 12.04 -3.30 -0.41
N PHE A 50 12.40 -3.92 -1.53
CA PHE A 50 11.60 -4.96 -2.18
C PHE A 50 11.44 -6.20 -1.31
N GLU A 51 12.50 -6.65 -0.64
CA GLU A 51 12.45 -7.77 0.29
C GLU A 51 11.55 -7.47 1.49
N ARG A 52 11.63 -6.26 2.06
CA ARG A 52 10.76 -5.83 3.17
C ARG A 52 9.29 -5.71 2.75
N GLU A 53 9.02 -5.18 1.55
CA GLU A 53 7.66 -5.14 1.00
C GLU A 53 7.07 -6.56 0.88
N ASN A 54 7.85 -7.51 0.33
CA ASN A 54 7.42 -8.91 0.22
C ASN A 54 7.22 -9.55 1.59
N TRP A 55 8.09 -9.24 2.56
CA TRP A 55 7.96 -9.75 3.92
C TRP A 55 6.63 -9.30 4.56
N TRP A 56 6.27 -8.01 4.45
CA TRP A 56 4.98 -7.52 4.95
C TRP A 56 3.79 -8.13 4.22
N LYS A 57 3.89 -8.35 2.91
CA LYS A 57 2.84 -9.03 2.14
C LYS A 57 2.56 -10.43 2.66
N GLN A 58 3.62 -11.17 3.00
CA GLN A 58 3.54 -12.52 3.57
C GLN A 58 3.02 -12.48 5.01
N ALA A 59 3.60 -11.64 5.86
CA ALA A 59 3.24 -11.55 7.28
C ALA A 59 1.77 -11.19 7.51
N LEU A 60 1.22 -10.31 6.67
CA LEU A 60 -0.17 -9.87 6.72
C LEU A 60 -1.10 -10.63 5.76
N LEU A 61 -0.60 -11.64 5.06
CA LEU A 61 -1.34 -12.46 4.08
C LEU A 61 -2.10 -11.65 3.02
N THR A 62 -1.58 -10.49 2.65
CA THR A 62 -2.30 -9.51 1.80
C THR A 62 -2.46 -9.94 0.34
N ARG A 63 -1.76 -11.00 -0.10
CA ARG A 63 -1.97 -11.63 -1.42
C ARG A 63 -3.16 -12.58 -1.43
N THR A 64 -3.50 -13.17 -0.29
CA THR A 64 -4.59 -14.15 -0.16
C THR A 64 -5.88 -13.50 0.32
N PHE A 65 -5.78 -12.62 1.31
CA PHE A 65 -6.93 -11.99 1.97
C PHE A 65 -6.97 -10.47 1.81
N GLY A 66 -6.01 -9.89 1.09
CA GLY A 66 -5.90 -8.45 0.89
C GLY A 66 -5.99 -8.04 -0.59
N TYR A 67 -5.54 -6.81 -0.85
CA TYR A 67 -5.65 -6.15 -2.16
C TYR A 67 -4.30 -6.09 -2.93
N ASN A 68 -3.30 -6.88 -2.52
CA ASN A 68 -2.01 -6.95 -3.23
C ASN A 68 -2.05 -8.02 -4.33
N MET A 69 -2.01 -7.59 -5.58
CA MET A 69 -2.12 -8.46 -6.77
C MET A 69 -0.78 -8.70 -7.49
N ASN A 70 0.33 -8.31 -6.87
CA ASN A 70 1.70 -8.44 -7.42
C ASN A 70 2.63 -9.26 -6.52
#